data_AF-A0A7I9ZG63-F1
#
_entry.id   AF-A0A7I9ZG63-F1
#
_cell.length_a   1.000
_cell.length_b   1.000
_cell.length_c   1.000
_cell.angle_alpha   90.00
_cell.angle_beta   90.00
_cell.angle_gamma   90.00
#
_symmetry.space_group_name_H-M   'P 1'
#
loop_
_entity.id
_entity.type
_entity.pdbx_description
1 polymer ?
#
loop_
_entity_poly.entity_id
_entity_poly.type
_entity_poly.pdbx_seq_one_letter_code
_entity_poly.pdbx_strand_id
1 'polypeptide(L)'
;MRERKRRAAAPDDPMPPAEFRELASAGGRCAARVTSVAGATAVKGTDKTGRLGVMYVRSILAQAGVVNSEVPGGEDHLAVDIAVVLPMGPITVQVKAGTKKPNRDGSISVPTTKEWREKWAAAKTPVFLVYVRLEKALASEWVDHEQLQTVVHARAHWLKVNDLSVASAKLPAQNRLTAETFDEWAEELNRLFGEVAGA
;
A
#
# COMPACT_ATOMS: atom_id res chain seq x y z
N MET A 1 -45.76 -9.56 -57.61
CA MET A 1 -45.04 -10.85 -57.79
C MET A 1 -43.78 -10.76 -56.94
N ARG A 2 -43.74 -11.30 -55.70
CA ARG A 2 -43.36 -12.70 -55.35
C ARG A 2 -42.09 -13.12 -56.10
N GLU A 3 -40.96 -13.47 -55.45
CA GLU A 3 -40.87 -14.48 -54.39
C GLU A 3 -39.52 -14.41 -53.64
N ARG A 4 -39.56 -14.69 -52.32
CA ARG A 4 -38.42 -14.85 -51.41
C ARG A 4 -37.80 -16.25 -51.58
N LYS A 5 -36.48 -16.38 -51.49
CA LYS A 5 -35.82 -17.67 -51.18
C LYS A 5 -35.00 -17.57 -49.88
N ARG A 6 -35.19 -18.58 -49.03
CA ARG A 6 -34.76 -18.70 -47.62
C ARG A 6 -33.32 -19.24 -47.47
N ARG A 7 -32.78 -18.98 -46.26
CA ARG A 7 -31.56 -19.51 -45.59
C ARG A 7 -31.23 -20.99 -45.79
N ALA A 8 -29.93 -21.32 -45.67
CA ALA A 8 -29.42 -22.50 -44.95
C ALA A 8 -27.98 -22.24 -44.42
N ALA A 9 -27.60 -22.97 -43.36
CA ALA A 9 -26.42 -22.81 -42.51
C ALA A 9 -25.20 -23.69 -42.93
N ALA A 10 -24.06 -23.49 -42.25
CA ALA A 10 -22.73 -24.08 -42.45
C ALA A 10 -22.62 -25.61 -42.22
N PRO A 11 -21.45 -26.20 -42.51
CA PRO A 11 -20.88 -27.21 -41.63
C PRO A 11 -19.42 -26.95 -41.22
N ASP A 12 -19.08 -27.57 -40.10
CA ASP A 12 -17.90 -27.46 -39.25
C ASP A 12 -16.57 -27.85 -39.89
N ASP A 13 -15.50 -27.13 -39.50
CA ASP A 13 -14.12 -27.57 -39.68
C ASP A 13 -13.78 -28.73 -38.73
N PRO A 14 -13.08 -29.79 -39.19
CA PRO A 14 -12.94 -31.04 -38.47
C PRO A 14 -11.89 -31.00 -37.34
N MET A 15 -12.26 -31.66 -36.24
CA MET A 15 -11.40 -32.10 -35.13
C MET A 15 -10.21 -32.96 -35.60
N PRO A 16 -9.03 -32.87 -34.94
CA PRO A 16 -7.94 -33.80 -35.18
C PRO A 16 -8.27 -35.22 -34.66
N PRO A 17 -7.68 -36.28 -35.24
CA PRO A 17 -8.10 -37.66 -35.01
C PRO A 17 -7.84 -38.16 -33.58
N ALA A 18 -8.77 -38.97 -33.10
CA ALA A 18 -8.60 -39.84 -31.94
C ALA A 18 -7.85 -41.12 -32.36
N GLU A 19 -6.56 -41.21 -32.05
CA GLU A 19 -5.87 -42.49 -31.94
C GLU A 19 -5.02 -42.53 -30.66
N PHE A 20 -5.09 -43.69 -30.00
CA PHE A 20 -4.37 -44.11 -28.79
C PHE A 20 -4.92 -43.66 -27.43
N ARG A 21 -6.04 -44.30 -27.06
CA ARG A 21 -6.37 -44.63 -25.67
C ARG A 21 -5.24 -45.45 -25.02
N GLU A 22 -4.66 -44.88 -23.98
CA GLU A 22 -4.43 -45.45 -22.64
C GLU A 22 -4.30 -46.99 -22.50
N LEU A 23 -3.12 -47.43 -22.01
CA LEU A 23 -2.99 -48.55 -21.08
C LEU A 23 -1.75 -48.34 -20.19
N ALA A 24 -1.94 -48.61 -18.90
CA ALA A 24 -1.16 -48.15 -17.77
C ALA A 24 0.11 -48.96 -17.45
N SER A 25 0.89 -48.38 -16.51
CA SER A 25 1.74 -49.05 -15.49
C SER A 25 3.15 -49.52 -15.89
N ALA A 26 4.18 -48.81 -15.39
CA ALA A 26 5.23 -49.37 -14.51
C ALA A 26 6.21 -48.26 -14.03
N GLY A 27 6.80 -48.44 -12.86
CA GLY A 27 7.41 -47.41 -12.03
C GLY A 27 8.75 -46.80 -12.48
N GLY A 28 9.06 -45.65 -11.89
CA GLY A 28 10.37 -45.00 -12.01
C GLY A 28 10.34 -43.57 -11.47
N ARG A 29 10.43 -43.39 -10.14
CA ARG A 29 10.67 -42.06 -9.55
C ARG A 29 12.10 -41.63 -9.90
N CYS A 30 12.25 -40.74 -10.87
CA CYS A 30 13.44 -39.90 -11.00
C CYS A 30 13.03 -38.47 -10.67
N ALA A 31 13.49 -37.97 -9.52
CA ALA A 31 13.21 -36.62 -9.07
C ALA A 31 13.90 -35.62 -10.01
N ALA A 32 13.15 -35.10 -10.97
CA ALA A 32 13.58 -33.95 -11.75
C ALA A 32 13.64 -32.74 -10.80
N ARG A 33 14.86 -32.34 -10.47
CA ARG A 33 15.21 -31.14 -9.73
C ARG A 33 14.62 -29.95 -10.48
N VAL A 34 13.55 -29.35 -9.96
CA VAL A 34 13.00 -28.09 -10.48
C VAL A 34 14.05 -27.01 -10.24
N THR A 35 14.81 -26.68 -11.28
CA THR A 35 15.58 -25.46 -11.34
C THR A 35 14.59 -24.30 -11.42
N SER A 36 14.55 -23.49 -10.35
CA SER A 36 13.82 -22.22 -10.33
C SER A 36 14.36 -21.33 -11.46
N VAL A 37 13.64 -21.27 -12.57
CA VAL A 37 13.72 -20.12 -13.47
C VAL A 37 12.79 -19.09 -12.84
N ALA A 38 13.35 -17.98 -12.35
CA ALA A 38 12.55 -16.88 -11.83
C ALA A 38 11.70 -16.28 -12.96
N GLY A 39 10.53 -16.86 -13.19
CA GLY A 39 9.52 -16.30 -14.07
C GLY A 39 9.07 -14.96 -13.50
N ALA A 40 8.99 -13.93 -14.35
CA ALA A 40 8.42 -12.65 -13.97
C ALA A 40 6.99 -12.90 -13.45
N THR A 41 6.80 -12.72 -12.15
CA THR A 41 5.50 -12.83 -11.50
C THR A 41 4.97 -11.42 -11.24
N ALA A 42 3.70 -11.19 -11.56
CA ALA A 42 3.08 -9.91 -11.26
C ALA A 42 3.08 -9.68 -9.74
N VAL A 43 3.44 -8.46 -9.33
CA VAL A 43 3.36 -8.03 -7.92
C VAL A 43 1.93 -8.25 -7.40
N LYS A 44 1.77 -8.86 -6.22
CA LYS A 44 0.46 -9.15 -5.65
C LYS A 44 -0.32 -7.85 -5.38
N GLY A 45 -1.66 -7.92 -5.41
CA GLY A 45 -2.51 -6.72 -5.27
C GLY A 45 -2.32 -5.94 -3.95
N THR A 46 -2.04 -6.64 -2.85
CA THR A 46 -1.71 -6.02 -1.55
C THR A 46 -0.41 -5.23 -1.62
N ASP A 47 0.60 -5.78 -2.28
CA ASP A 47 1.93 -5.19 -2.37
C ASP A 47 1.91 -3.94 -3.27
N LYS A 48 1.09 -3.95 -4.33
CA LYS A 48 0.82 -2.75 -5.16
C LYS A 48 0.21 -1.61 -4.32
N THR A 49 -0.76 -1.95 -3.48
CA THR A 49 -1.46 -0.99 -2.62
C THR A 49 -0.50 -0.35 -1.62
N GLY A 50 0.30 -1.17 -0.93
CA GLY A 50 1.31 -0.70 0.03
C GLY A 50 2.36 0.19 -0.63
N ARG A 51 2.92 -0.24 -1.76
CA ARG A 51 3.93 0.52 -2.52
C ARG A 51 3.40 1.87 -3.00
N LEU A 52 2.16 1.92 -3.51
CA LEU A 52 1.55 3.20 -3.90
C LEU A 52 1.33 4.12 -2.69
N GLY A 53 0.93 3.56 -1.54
CA GLY A 53 0.81 4.32 -0.30
C GLY A 53 2.12 4.98 0.12
N VAL A 54 3.21 4.22 0.15
CA VAL A 54 4.54 4.74 0.48
C VAL A 54 4.98 5.79 -0.53
N MET A 55 4.81 5.54 -1.84
CA MET A 55 5.10 6.50 -2.90
C MET A 55 4.33 7.82 -2.73
N TYR A 56 3.04 7.75 -2.39
CA TYR A 56 2.21 8.93 -2.14
C TYR A 56 2.76 9.76 -0.98
N VAL A 57 3.09 9.14 0.16
CA VAL A 57 3.68 9.85 1.31
C VAL A 57 5.03 10.47 0.96
N ARG A 58 5.88 9.75 0.22
CA ARG A 58 7.17 10.28 -0.28
C ARG A 58 7.00 11.48 -1.20
N SER A 59 5.92 11.52 -1.99
CA SER A 59 5.64 12.68 -2.85
C SER A 59 5.29 13.95 -2.04
N ILE A 60 4.57 13.82 -0.92
CA ILE A 60 4.26 14.95 -0.04
C ILE A 60 5.53 15.40 0.70
N LEU A 61 6.36 14.46 1.16
CA LEU A 61 7.67 14.76 1.75
C LEU A 61 8.56 15.55 0.77
N ALA A 62 8.58 15.15 -0.50
CA ALA A 62 9.32 15.86 -1.54
C ALA A 62 8.78 17.28 -1.79
N GLN A 63 7.45 17.46 -1.77
CA GLN A 63 6.83 18.80 -1.86
C GLN A 63 7.23 19.69 -0.68
N ALA A 64 7.36 19.11 0.51
CA ALA A 64 7.82 19.80 1.71
C ALA A 64 9.34 20.02 1.76
N GLY A 65 10.11 19.49 0.81
CA GLY A 65 11.58 19.55 0.85
C GLY A 65 12.20 18.72 1.98
N VAL A 66 11.48 17.72 2.51
CA VAL A 66 11.90 16.91 3.66
C VAL A 66 12.55 15.60 3.20
N VAL A 67 13.75 15.34 3.73
CA VAL A 67 14.51 14.12 3.46
C VAL A 67 13.83 12.92 4.13
N ASN A 68 13.84 11.78 3.45
CA ASN A 68 13.26 10.53 3.98
C ASN A 68 14.11 9.32 3.64
N SER A 69 13.99 8.28 4.46
CA SER A 69 14.54 6.95 4.23
C SER A 69 13.42 5.93 4.31
N GLU A 70 13.15 5.22 3.20
CA GLU A 70 12.19 4.12 3.14
C GLU A 70 12.82 2.85 3.72
N VAL A 71 12.06 2.11 4.54
CA VAL A 71 12.39 0.76 4.97
C VAL A 71 11.68 -0.21 4.01
N PRO A 72 12.41 -1.03 3.24
CA PRO A 72 11.81 -1.94 2.29
C PRO A 72 10.80 -2.90 2.96
N GLY A 73 9.69 -3.17 2.28
CA GLY A 73 8.66 -4.09 2.80
C GLY A 73 9.24 -5.49 3.07
N GLY A 74 8.99 -6.02 4.27
CA GLY A 74 9.57 -7.27 4.76
C GLY A 74 10.81 -7.08 5.65
N GLU A 75 11.38 -5.88 5.68
CA GLU A 75 12.46 -5.48 6.59
C GLU A 75 11.94 -4.56 7.72
N ASP A 76 10.64 -4.27 7.74
CA ASP A 76 9.92 -3.40 8.68
C ASP A 76 9.73 -4.03 10.06
N HIS A 77 10.82 -4.48 10.68
CA HIS A 77 10.78 -5.10 12.00
C HIS A 77 10.19 -4.16 13.07
N LEU A 78 10.35 -2.85 12.93
CA LEU A 78 9.80 -1.86 13.87
C LEU A 78 8.36 -1.43 13.55
N ALA A 79 7.72 -2.02 12.54
CA ALA A 79 6.42 -1.55 12.03
C ALA A 79 6.50 -0.06 11.64
N VAL A 80 7.52 0.26 10.83
CA VAL A 80 7.84 1.60 10.31
C VAL A 80 8.23 1.41 8.86
N ASP A 81 7.60 2.16 7.95
CA ASP A 81 7.90 2.11 6.51
C ASP A 81 8.79 3.28 6.08
N ILE A 82 8.73 4.42 6.79
CA ILE A 82 9.49 5.62 6.44
C ILE A 82 10.07 6.26 7.71
N ALA A 83 11.37 6.57 7.69
CA ALA A 83 11.98 7.53 8.59
C ALA A 83 11.99 8.91 7.92
N VAL A 84 11.35 9.89 8.54
CA VAL A 84 11.33 11.29 8.10
C VAL A 84 12.44 12.01 8.84
N VAL A 85 13.40 12.57 8.11
CA VAL A 85 14.61 13.17 8.68
C VAL A 85 14.39 14.68 8.80
N LEU A 86 14.18 15.14 10.04
CA LEU A 86 14.03 16.55 10.37
C LEU A 86 15.34 17.09 10.97
N PRO A 87 15.56 18.41 11.00
CA PRO A 87 16.78 18.99 11.57
C PRO A 87 17.06 18.57 13.01
N MET A 88 16.01 18.38 13.81
CA MET A 88 16.09 17.99 15.23
C MET A 88 16.30 16.49 15.44
N GLY A 89 16.19 15.68 14.38
CA GLY A 89 16.27 14.22 14.44
C GLY A 89 15.18 13.53 13.62
N PRO A 90 15.23 12.19 13.54
CA PRO A 90 14.25 11.44 12.79
C PRO A 90 12.95 11.24 13.58
N ILE A 91 11.84 11.25 12.85
CA ILE A 91 10.57 10.67 13.30
C ILE A 91 10.24 9.48 12.40
N THR A 92 9.40 8.57 12.89
CA THR A 92 9.07 7.35 12.16
C THR A 92 7.61 7.31 11.78
N VAL A 93 7.33 6.74 10.61
CA VAL A 93 5.99 6.67 10.02
C VAL A 93 5.69 5.24 9.59
N GLN A 94 4.58 4.69 10.09
CA GLN A 94 3.93 3.53 9.49
C GLN A 94 2.90 4.03 8.49
N VAL A 95 3.04 3.60 7.24
CA VAL A 95 2.10 3.82 6.15
C VAL A 95 1.21 2.59 5.98
N LYS A 96 -0.10 2.80 6.03
CA LYS A 96 -1.09 1.84 5.55
C LYS A 96 -1.84 2.47 4.39
N ALA A 97 -2.22 1.65 3.42
CA ALA A 97 -2.97 2.12 2.27
C ALA A 97 -4.13 1.20 1.94
N GLY A 98 -5.17 1.75 1.32
CA GLY A 98 -6.30 0.99 0.82
C GLY A 98 -7.49 1.87 0.46
N THR A 99 -8.61 1.23 0.14
CA THR A 99 -9.82 1.89 -0.38
C THR A 99 -10.91 2.04 0.69
N LYS A 100 -10.55 1.94 1.97
CA LYS A 100 -11.54 1.97 3.07
C LYS A 100 -12.33 3.28 3.03
N LYS A 101 -13.66 3.16 3.16
CA LYS A 101 -14.56 4.31 3.24
C LYS A 101 -14.42 4.99 4.62
N PRO A 102 -14.46 6.33 4.70
CA PRO A 102 -14.50 7.02 5.97
C PRO A 102 -15.74 6.66 6.79
N ASN A 103 -15.63 6.81 8.11
CA ASN A 103 -16.73 6.73 9.05
C ASN A 103 -17.70 7.93 8.85
N ARG A 104 -18.86 7.92 9.52
CA ARG A 104 -19.87 8.99 9.41
C ARG A 104 -19.33 10.38 9.80
N ASP A 105 -18.37 10.43 10.71
CA ASP A 105 -17.69 11.64 11.17
C ASP A 105 -16.47 12.01 10.31
N GLY A 106 -16.25 11.33 9.19
CA GLY A 106 -15.10 11.52 8.30
C GLY A 106 -13.81 10.86 8.76
N SER A 107 -13.75 10.29 9.97
CA SER A 107 -12.56 9.59 10.47
C SER A 107 -12.30 8.28 9.73
N ILE A 108 -11.07 7.75 9.82
CA ILE A 108 -10.72 6.45 9.26
C ILE A 108 -10.26 5.52 10.38
N SER A 109 -10.91 4.36 10.48
CA SER A 109 -10.52 3.32 11.45
C SER A 109 -9.51 2.36 10.83
N VAL A 110 -8.32 2.27 11.42
CA VAL A 110 -7.23 1.37 10.98
C VAL A 110 -6.99 0.32 12.07
N PRO A 111 -7.19 -0.98 11.78
CA PRO A 111 -6.84 -2.04 12.73
C PRO A 111 -5.35 -2.04 13.05
N THR A 112 -5.01 -2.25 14.32
CA THR A 112 -3.63 -2.33 14.79
C THR A 112 -3.41 -3.63 15.55
N THR A 113 -2.23 -4.23 15.39
CA THR A 113 -1.85 -5.43 16.14
C THR A 113 -1.24 -5.05 17.49
N LYS A 114 -1.29 -5.97 18.46
CA LYS A 114 -0.64 -5.77 19.76
C LYS A 114 0.87 -5.53 19.60
N GLU A 115 1.50 -6.32 18.73
CA GLU A 115 2.92 -6.23 18.42
C GLU A 115 3.34 -4.85 17.88
N TRP A 116 2.56 -4.27 16.96
CA TRP A 116 2.84 -2.92 16.45
C TRP A 116 2.76 -1.88 17.56
N ARG A 117 1.72 -1.94 18.40
CA ARG A 117 1.55 -1.00 19.51
C ARG A 117 2.69 -1.11 20.53
N GLU A 118 3.16 -2.32 20.84
CA GLU A 118 4.31 -2.54 21.73
C GLU A 118 5.58 -1.91 21.16
N LYS A 119 5.82 -2.05 19.85
CA LYS A 119 6.96 -1.42 19.16
C LYS A 119 6.87 0.10 19.16
N TRP A 120 5.69 0.65 18.87
CA TRP A 120 5.48 2.10 18.84
C TRP A 120 5.60 2.74 20.23
N ALA A 121 5.12 2.06 21.28
CA ALA A 121 5.23 2.52 22.66
C ALA A 121 6.68 2.49 23.18
N ALA A 122 7.52 1.57 22.67
CA ALA A 122 8.93 1.50 23.03
C ALA A 122 9.78 2.62 22.37
N ALA A 123 9.29 3.23 21.28
CA ALA A 123 10.00 4.28 20.57
C ALA A 123 10.10 5.57 21.39
N LYS A 124 11.30 6.15 21.44
CA LYS A 124 11.58 7.41 22.15
C LYS A 124 11.29 8.66 21.32
N THR A 125 11.18 8.50 20.01
CA THR A 125 10.77 9.55 19.07
C THR A 125 9.29 9.38 18.71
N PRO A 126 8.61 10.44 18.27
CA PRO A 126 7.26 10.34 17.74
C PRO A 126 7.16 9.28 16.63
N VAL A 127 6.11 8.45 16.74
CA VAL A 127 5.69 7.50 15.71
C VAL A 127 4.33 7.92 15.20
N PHE A 128 4.20 8.07 13.89
CA PHE A 128 2.95 8.44 13.23
C PHE A 128 2.41 7.28 12.40
N LEU A 129 1.12 6.99 12.53
CA LEU A 129 0.39 6.13 11.62
C LEU A 129 -0.27 7.00 10.56
N VAL A 130 0.10 6.78 9.29
CA VAL A 130 -0.50 7.41 8.13
C VAL A 130 -1.37 6.39 7.40
N TYR A 131 -2.62 6.77 7.11
CA TYR A 131 -3.48 6.00 6.22
C TYR A 131 -3.69 6.74 4.90
N VAL A 132 -3.19 6.18 3.82
CA VAL A 132 -3.42 6.64 2.45
C VAL A 132 -4.69 5.97 1.92
N ARG A 133 -5.77 6.74 1.87
CA ARG A 133 -7.02 6.32 1.24
C ARG A 133 -6.92 6.52 -0.26
N LEU A 134 -6.97 5.42 -1.00
CA LEU A 134 -7.11 5.39 -2.45
C LEU A 134 -8.60 5.58 -2.78
N GLU A 135 -8.91 6.65 -3.51
CA GLU A 135 -10.30 7.11 -3.68
C GLU A 135 -11.08 6.29 -4.72
N LYS A 136 -10.36 5.55 -5.56
CA LYS A 136 -10.92 4.65 -6.58
C LYS A 136 -10.72 3.19 -6.18
N ALA A 137 -11.67 2.33 -6.55
CA ALA A 137 -11.64 0.93 -6.18
C ALA A 137 -10.63 0.12 -7.01
N LEU A 138 -10.52 0.45 -8.30
CA LEU A 138 -9.66 -0.26 -9.23
C LEU A 138 -8.28 0.39 -9.28
N ALA A 139 -7.24 -0.45 -9.26
CA ALA A 139 -5.85 0.04 -9.30
C ALA A 139 -5.51 0.81 -10.58
N SER A 140 -6.19 0.50 -11.68
CA SER A 140 -6.05 1.21 -12.97
C SER A 140 -6.57 2.65 -12.93
N GLU A 141 -7.35 3.02 -11.91
CA GLU A 141 -7.96 4.35 -11.77
C GLU A 141 -7.26 5.20 -10.69
N TRP A 142 -6.23 4.66 -10.02
CA TRP A 142 -5.53 5.39 -8.95
C TRP A 142 -4.68 6.54 -9.47
N VAL A 143 -4.24 6.46 -10.71
CA VAL A 143 -3.37 7.44 -11.35
C VAL A 143 -4.00 7.84 -12.68
N ASP A 144 -4.24 9.13 -12.83
CA ASP A 144 -4.64 9.75 -14.09
C ASP A 144 -3.52 10.67 -14.59
N HIS A 145 -3.50 10.89 -15.90
CA HIS A 145 -2.54 11.77 -16.55
C HIS A 145 -3.30 12.93 -17.21
N GLU A 146 -3.14 14.12 -16.65
CA GLU A 146 -3.60 15.36 -17.25
C GLU A 146 -2.45 16.01 -18.05
N GLN A 147 -2.76 17.07 -18.82
CA GLN A 147 -1.82 17.66 -19.76
C GLN A 147 -0.49 18.11 -19.13
N LEU A 148 -0.52 18.57 -17.88
CA LEU A 148 0.65 19.12 -17.18
C LEU A 148 0.94 18.44 -15.83
N GLN A 149 0.16 17.43 -15.45
CA GLN A 149 0.31 16.80 -14.14
C GLN A 149 -0.15 15.35 -14.12
N THR A 150 0.44 14.58 -13.22
CA THR A 150 -0.06 13.26 -12.85
C THR A 150 -0.94 13.42 -11.62
N VAL A 151 -2.19 13.01 -11.72
CA VAL A 151 -3.16 13.05 -10.61
C VAL A 151 -3.16 11.70 -9.93
N VAL A 152 -2.81 11.67 -8.65
CA VAL A 152 -2.97 10.48 -7.82
C VAL A 152 -4.25 10.65 -6.99
N HIS A 153 -5.25 9.81 -7.26
CA HIS A 153 -6.55 9.83 -6.57
C HIS A 153 -6.43 9.22 -5.17
N ALA A 154 -5.74 9.93 -4.29
CA ALA A 154 -5.49 9.51 -2.92
C ALA A 154 -5.54 10.69 -1.94
N ARG A 155 -5.90 10.39 -0.69
CA ARG A 155 -5.82 11.31 0.44
C ARG A 155 -5.24 10.61 1.64
N ALA A 156 -4.31 11.25 2.34
CA ALA A 156 -3.73 10.72 3.55
C ALA A 156 -4.25 11.42 4.80
N HIS A 157 -4.45 10.64 5.86
CA HIS A 157 -4.68 11.14 7.21
C HIS A 157 -3.66 10.54 8.16
N TRP A 158 -3.44 11.18 9.30
CA TRP A 158 -2.40 10.75 10.24
C TRP A 158 -2.84 10.81 11.70
N LEU A 159 -2.15 10.04 12.54
CA LEU A 159 -2.31 10.03 14.00
C LEU A 159 -0.97 9.68 14.65
N LYS A 160 -0.61 10.37 15.75
CA LYS A 160 0.51 9.96 16.62
C LYS A 160 0.10 8.71 17.42
N VAL A 161 0.93 7.67 17.43
CA VAL A 161 0.54 6.34 17.94
C VAL A 161 1.42 5.78 19.06
N ASN A 162 2.37 6.55 19.59
CA ASN A 162 3.20 6.12 20.72
C ASN A 162 2.35 5.60 21.90
N ASP A 163 1.27 6.31 22.25
CA ASP A 163 0.41 5.99 23.39
C ASP A 163 -0.86 5.22 23.00
N LEU A 164 -0.89 4.63 21.79
CA LEU A 164 -2.07 3.92 21.32
C LEU A 164 -2.26 2.60 22.07
N SER A 165 -3.36 2.46 22.80
CA SER A 165 -3.72 1.23 23.53
C SER A 165 -4.83 0.40 22.88
N VAL A 166 -5.58 1.00 21.94
CA VAL A 166 -6.76 0.38 21.32
C VAL A 166 -6.42 -0.44 20.07
N ALA A 167 -7.23 -1.48 19.80
CA ALA A 167 -7.06 -2.38 18.65
C ALA A 167 -7.41 -1.75 17.28
N SER A 168 -8.01 -0.57 17.27
CA SER A 168 -8.31 0.19 16.07
C SER A 168 -7.97 1.66 16.30
N ALA A 169 -6.96 2.15 15.60
CA ALA A 169 -6.62 3.57 15.58
C ALA A 169 -7.72 4.31 14.81
N LYS A 170 -8.21 5.43 15.37
CA LYS A 170 -9.18 6.30 14.72
C LYS A 170 -8.46 7.56 14.24
N LEU A 171 -8.17 7.64 12.95
CA LEU A 171 -7.50 8.78 12.34
C LEU A 171 -8.53 9.90 12.11
N PRO A 172 -8.38 11.07 12.73
CA PRO A 172 -9.36 12.15 12.60
C PRO A 172 -9.42 12.73 11.18
N ALA A 173 -10.60 13.19 10.77
CA ALA A 173 -10.80 13.79 9.44
C ALA A 173 -10.00 15.07 9.24
N GLN A 174 -9.81 15.84 10.32
CA GLN A 174 -9.05 17.08 10.31
C GLN A 174 -7.55 16.87 10.20
N ASN A 175 -7.04 15.70 10.57
CA ASN A 175 -5.62 15.37 10.49
C ASN A 175 -5.25 14.92 9.07
N ARG A 176 -5.51 15.78 8.08
CA ARG A 176 -5.10 15.54 6.69
C ARG A 176 -3.60 15.75 6.57
N LEU A 177 -2.91 14.78 5.97
CA LEU A 177 -1.47 14.91 5.70
C LEU A 177 -1.27 15.86 4.53
N THR A 178 -0.50 16.91 4.76
CA THR A 178 -0.09 17.90 3.76
C THR A 178 1.40 18.23 3.96
N ALA A 179 1.98 19.08 3.10
CA ALA A 179 3.38 19.50 3.28
C ALA A 179 3.60 20.25 4.60
N GLU A 180 2.63 21.08 5.03
CA GLU A 180 2.67 21.86 6.28
C GLU A 180 2.67 20.96 7.53
N THR A 181 2.14 19.74 7.43
CA THR A 181 2.12 18.79 8.55
C THR A 181 3.52 18.45 9.06
N PHE A 182 4.56 18.52 8.21
CA PHE A 182 5.93 18.20 8.66
C PHE A 182 6.52 19.29 9.55
N ASP A 183 6.07 20.54 9.42
CA ASP A 183 6.43 21.60 10.36
C ASP A 183 5.81 21.34 11.73
N GLU A 184 4.53 20.93 11.78
CA GLU A 184 3.86 20.52 13.04
C GLU A 184 4.59 19.35 13.72
N TRP A 185 5.05 18.38 12.93
CA TRP A 185 5.80 17.23 13.46
C TRP A 185 7.20 17.62 13.92
N ALA A 186 7.85 18.60 13.28
CA ALA A 186 9.12 19.14 13.73
C ALA A 186 8.98 19.91 15.05
N GLU A 187 7.93 20.71 15.21
CA GLU A 187 7.62 21.38 16.47
C GLU A 187 7.36 20.37 17.60
N GLU A 188 6.62 19.30 17.32
CA GLU A 188 6.38 18.22 18.27
C GLU A 188 7.68 17.56 18.73
N LEU A 189 8.57 17.24 17.79
CA LEU A 189 9.89 16.68 18.10
C LEU A 189 10.72 17.68 18.92
N ASN A 190 10.69 18.96 18.54
CA ASN A 190 11.40 20.02 19.25
C ASN A 190 10.89 20.22 20.68
N ARG A 191 9.58 20.07 20.95
CA ARG A 191 9.06 20.12 22.33
C ARG A 191 9.63 19.01 23.20
N LEU A 192 9.70 17.79 22.66
CA LEU A 192 10.21 16.63 23.40
C LEU A 192 11.70 16.74 23.77
N PHE A 193 12.51 17.35 22.91
CA PHE A 193 13.96 17.46 23.11
C PHE A 193 14.42 18.85 23.59
N GLY A 194 13.63 19.89 23.34
CA GLY A 194 13.89 21.27 23.76
C GLY A 194 13.62 21.52 25.24
N GLU A 195 12.72 20.76 25.86
CA GLU A 195 12.53 20.79 27.33
C GLU A 195 13.77 20.30 28.09
N VAL A 196 14.61 19.46 27.47
CA VAL A 196 15.82 18.91 28.11
C VAL A 196 17.01 19.87 28.05
N ALA A 197 17.04 20.80 27.09
CA ALA A 197 18.14 21.77 26.94
C ALA A 197 17.98 23.02 27.85
N GLY A 198 16.85 23.14 28.55
CA GLY A 198 16.53 24.27 29.45
C GLY A 198 16.48 23.91 30.94
N ALA A 199 16.87 22.69 31.33
CA ALA A 199 16.86 22.19 32.71
C ALA A 199 18.27 22.06 33.31
#